data_AF-A0A2N9HLV4-F1
#
_entry.id   AF-A0A2N9HLV4-F1
#
_cell.length_a   1.000
_cell.length_b   1.000
_cell.length_c   1.000
_cell.angle_alpha   90.00
_cell.angle_beta   90.00
_cell.angle_gamma   90.00
#
_symmetry.space_group_name_H-M   'P 1'
#
loop_
_entity.id
_entity.type
_entity.pdbx_description
1 polymer ?
#
loop_
_entity_poly.entity_id
_entity_poly.type
_entity_poly.pdbx_seq_one_letter_code
_entity_poly.pdbx_strand_id
1 'polypeptide(L)'
;MQGQQRGATIVDNLEIANIDVILDPTQSGELIALLAEFKISIKDYLKELSNSTEKLKEYGQDRFIVSENTSGIGVQEIEAIELMANLSKYGFEKLMKDNNLDAMVTLGSGASTMLAIGGYPAITVPAGYESNGMPFGISFGGLKGTEPKLIEISYAFEQATRERRPPSFSKCNKINHPPFKSSI
;
A
#
# COMPACT_ATOMS: atom_id res chain seq x y z
N MET A 1 17.03 9.72 15.63
CA MET A 1 16.74 8.43 14.95
C MET A 1 17.32 7.28 15.76
N GLN A 2 16.48 6.38 16.27
CA GLN A 2 16.90 5.27 17.15
C GLN A 2 17.70 4.18 16.41
N GLY A 3 17.64 4.12 15.07
CA GLY A 3 18.35 3.12 14.25
C GLY A 3 19.88 3.26 14.27
N GLN A 4 20.41 4.47 14.14
CA GLN A 4 21.86 4.73 14.22
C GLN A 4 22.47 4.33 15.57
N GLN A 5 21.72 4.53 16.65
CA GLN A 5 22.15 4.13 18.00
C GLN A 5 22.24 2.61 18.16
N ARG A 6 21.71 1.83 17.20
CA ARG A 6 21.66 0.36 17.25
C ARG A 6 22.39 -0.31 16.09
N GLY A 7 23.31 0.41 15.45
CA GLY A 7 24.23 -0.14 14.46
C GLY A 7 23.74 -0.12 13.01
N ALA A 8 22.59 0.48 12.73
CA ALA A 8 22.17 0.73 11.35
C ALA A 8 22.87 1.98 10.79
N THR A 9 23.44 1.87 9.59
CA THR A 9 23.90 3.03 8.83
C THR A 9 22.74 3.62 8.06
N ILE A 10 22.41 4.88 8.34
CA ILE A 10 21.35 5.60 7.62
C ILE A 10 22.02 6.41 6.51
N VAL A 11 21.52 6.25 5.30
CA VAL A 11 21.93 7.01 4.12
C VAL A 11 20.75 7.90 3.73
N ASP A 12 20.94 9.21 3.89
CA ASP A 12 19.95 10.24 3.56
C ASP A 12 20.32 10.93 2.23
N ASN A 13 19.44 11.82 1.74
CA ASN A 13 19.62 12.61 0.51
C ASN A 13 19.79 11.76 -0.76
N LEU A 14 19.16 10.59 -0.79
CA LEU A 14 19.02 9.78 -2.00
C LEU A 14 17.78 10.20 -2.77
N GLU A 15 17.89 10.27 -4.10
CA GLU A 15 16.81 10.64 -4.99
C GLU A 15 16.43 9.46 -5.89
N ILE A 16 15.17 9.08 -5.87
CA ILE A 16 14.63 8.06 -6.76
C ILE A 16 14.26 8.74 -8.08
N ALA A 17 14.86 8.28 -9.17
CA ALA A 17 14.55 8.81 -10.50
C ALA A 17 13.05 8.65 -10.82
N ASN A 18 12.43 9.73 -11.31
CA ASN A 18 11.01 9.80 -11.68
C ASN A 18 10.04 9.51 -10.52
N ILE A 19 10.41 9.82 -9.28
CA ILE A 19 9.58 9.52 -8.10
C ILE A 19 8.16 10.13 -8.19
N ASP A 20 8.03 11.34 -8.74
CA ASP A 20 6.73 12.00 -8.90
C ASP A 20 5.80 11.23 -9.85
N VAL A 21 6.35 10.67 -10.93
CA VAL A 21 5.61 9.83 -11.89
C VAL A 21 5.27 8.47 -11.26
N ILE A 22 6.24 7.88 -10.55
CA ILE A 22 6.07 6.59 -9.86
C ILE A 22 4.94 6.67 -8.84
N LEU A 23 4.88 7.73 -8.03
CA LEU A 23 3.90 7.87 -6.96
C LEU A 23 2.53 8.34 -7.43
N ASP A 24 2.37 8.70 -8.70
CA ASP A 24 1.09 9.06 -9.29
C ASP A 24 0.49 7.86 -10.05
N PRO A 25 -0.60 7.24 -9.55
CA PRO A 25 -1.22 6.10 -10.22
C PRO A 25 -1.73 6.39 -11.63
N THR A 26 -2.04 7.66 -11.93
CA THR A 26 -2.54 8.08 -13.24
C THR A 26 -1.42 8.18 -14.27
N GLN A 27 -0.20 8.53 -13.83
CA GLN A 27 0.97 8.70 -14.71
C GLN A 27 1.84 7.44 -14.78
N SER A 28 1.94 6.67 -13.68
CA SER A 28 2.74 5.45 -13.62
C SER A 28 2.20 4.30 -14.48
N GLY A 29 0.91 4.35 -14.85
CA GLY A 29 0.20 3.26 -15.51
C GLY A 29 -0.56 2.35 -14.54
N GLU A 30 -0.39 2.51 -13.22
CA GLU A 30 -1.05 1.70 -12.19
C GLU A 30 -2.57 1.74 -12.32
N LEU A 31 -3.17 2.92 -12.51
CA LEU A 31 -4.61 3.07 -12.60
C LEU A 31 -5.19 2.41 -13.86
N ILE A 32 -4.47 2.47 -14.99
CA ILE A 32 -4.87 1.85 -16.26
C ILE A 32 -4.90 0.33 -16.09
N ALA A 33 -3.80 -0.24 -15.64
CA ALA A 33 -3.69 -1.68 -15.40
C ALA A 33 -4.74 -2.16 -14.40
N LEU A 34 -4.89 -1.44 -13.28
CA LEU A 34 -5.86 -1.77 -12.25
C LEU A 34 -7.30 -1.80 -12.78
N LEU A 35 -7.74 -0.79 -13.54
CA LEU A 35 -9.11 -0.75 -14.05
C LEU A 35 -9.40 -1.89 -15.04
N ALA A 36 -8.44 -2.24 -15.90
CA ALA A 36 -8.60 -3.32 -16.85
C ALA A 36 -8.56 -4.71 -16.19
N GLU A 37 -7.63 -4.95 -15.28
CA GLU A 37 -7.51 -6.21 -14.55
C GLU A 37 -8.67 -6.43 -13.59
N PHE A 38 -9.18 -5.37 -12.97
CA PHE A 38 -10.26 -5.47 -12.01
C PHE A 38 -11.54 -6.01 -12.67
N LYS A 39 -11.90 -5.53 -13.87
CA LYS A 39 -13.03 -6.03 -14.65
C LYS A 39 -12.91 -7.54 -14.85
N ILE A 40 -11.73 -8.00 -15.27
CA ILE A 40 -11.49 -9.43 -15.53
C ILE A 40 -11.61 -10.23 -14.23
N SER A 41 -10.98 -9.76 -13.16
CA SER A 41 -10.87 -10.48 -11.88
C SER A 41 -12.22 -10.66 -11.16
N ILE A 42 -13.12 -9.69 -11.29
CA ILE A 42 -14.40 -9.71 -10.57
C ILE A 42 -15.59 -10.11 -11.46
N LYS A 43 -15.43 -10.21 -12.78
CA LYS A 43 -16.53 -10.57 -13.71
C LYS A 43 -17.20 -11.88 -13.32
N ASP A 44 -16.43 -12.85 -12.82
CA ASP A 44 -16.98 -14.12 -12.36
C ASP A 44 -17.62 -14.00 -10.96
N TYR A 45 -17.04 -13.21 -10.07
CA TYR A 45 -17.60 -12.93 -8.73
C TYR A 45 -18.94 -12.17 -8.79
N LEU A 46 -19.07 -11.20 -9.71
CA LEU A 46 -20.26 -10.34 -9.82
C LEU A 46 -21.48 -11.04 -10.43
N LYS A 47 -21.31 -12.17 -11.14
CA LYS A 47 -22.44 -12.96 -11.67
C LYS A 47 -23.40 -13.42 -10.56
N GLU A 48 -22.91 -13.55 -9.32
CA GLU A 48 -23.70 -14.04 -8.18
C GLU A 48 -24.29 -12.94 -7.28
N LEU A 49 -23.96 -11.65 -7.50
CA LEU A 49 -24.23 -10.57 -6.53
C LEU A 49 -25.35 -9.58 -6.93
N SER A 50 -26.15 -9.90 -7.95
CA SER A 50 -26.82 -8.90 -8.80
C SER A 50 -27.90 -7.99 -8.18
N ASN A 51 -28.30 -8.13 -6.91
CA ASN A 51 -29.56 -7.52 -6.43
C ASN A 51 -29.49 -6.67 -5.15
N SER A 52 -28.32 -6.39 -4.57
CA SER A 52 -28.23 -5.54 -3.36
C SER A 52 -27.92 -4.09 -3.71
N THR A 53 -28.85 -3.18 -3.41
CA THR A 53 -28.75 -1.73 -3.68
C THR A 53 -28.51 -0.88 -2.42
N GLU A 54 -28.14 -1.51 -1.31
CA GLU A 54 -28.00 -0.81 -0.03
C GLU A 54 -26.85 0.22 -0.09
N LYS A 55 -27.12 1.45 0.37
CA LYS A 55 -26.14 2.54 0.57
C LYS A 55 -25.42 3.10 -0.68
N LEU A 56 -25.88 2.84 -1.90
CA LEU A 56 -25.28 3.42 -3.12
C LEU A 56 -25.25 4.97 -3.15
N LYS A 57 -26.14 5.62 -2.40
CA LYS A 57 -26.14 7.09 -2.24
C LYS A 57 -25.02 7.59 -1.32
N GLU A 58 -24.54 6.75 -0.41
CA GLU A 58 -23.48 7.06 0.55
C GLU A 58 -22.10 6.64 0.02
N TYR A 59 -22.04 5.51 -0.70
CA TYR A 59 -20.82 4.98 -1.31
C TYR A 59 -21.02 4.80 -2.81
N GLY A 60 -20.35 5.65 -3.60
CA GLY A 60 -20.40 5.59 -5.06
C GLY A 60 -19.70 4.37 -5.65
N GLN A 61 -19.90 4.14 -6.95
CA GLN A 61 -19.32 3.00 -7.69
C GLN A 61 -18.48 3.44 -8.89
N ASP A 62 -17.98 4.68 -8.92
CA ASP A 62 -17.37 5.27 -10.12
C ASP A 62 -16.22 4.42 -10.67
N ARG A 63 -15.34 3.87 -9.82
CA ARG A 63 -14.24 2.99 -10.26
C ARG A 63 -14.73 1.67 -10.84
N PHE A 64 -15.81 1.10 -10.30
CA PHE A 64 -16.43 -0.12 -10.83
C PHE A 64 -17.05 0.16 -12.20
N ILE A 65 -17.76 1.28 -12.34
CA ILE A 65 -18.39 1.69 -13.60
C ILE A 65 -17.33 1.98 -14.67
N VAL A 66 -16.26 2.70 -14.32
CA VAL A 66 -15.14 2.97 -15.23
C VAL A 66 -14.45 1.66 -15.62
N SER A 67 -14.20 0.76 -14.65
CA SER A 67 -13.62 -0.56 -14.91
C SER A 67 -14.51 -1.40 -15.83
N GLU A 68 -15.82 -1.47 -15.62
CA GLU A 68 -16.76 -2.20 -16.48
C GLU A 68 -16.80 -1.64 -17.90
N ASN A 69 -16.58 -0.34 -18.09
CA ASN A 69 -16.49 0.27 -19.41
C ASN A 69 -15.15 0.02 -20.13
N THR A 70 -14.15 -0.60 -19.47
CA THR A 70 -12.90 -0.98 -20.15
C THR A 70 -13.11 -2.14 -21.11
N SER A 71 -12.20 -2.27 -22.09
CA SER A 71 -12.19 -3.40 -23.03
C SER A 71 -11.36 -4.59 -22.53
N GLY A 72 -10.84 -4.54 -21.30
CA GLY A 72 -9.86 -5.50 -20.77
C GLY A 72 -8.42 -5.13 -21.16
N ILE A 73 -7.52 -6.11 -21.17
CA ILE A 73 -6.09 -5.89 -21.49
C ILE A 73 -5.91 -5.78 -23.01
N GLY A 74 -5.59 -4.57 -23.47
CA GLY A 74 -5.20 -4.26 -24.84
C GLY A 74 -3.79 -3.66 -24.93
N VAL A 75 -3.50 -2.98 -26.05
CA VAL A 75 -2.18 -2.39 -26.32
C VAL A 75 -1.83 -1.33 -25.26
N GLN A 76 -2.79 -0.47 -24.89
CA GLN A 76 -2.58 0.59 -23.91
C GLN A 76 -2.25 0.04 -22.52
N GLU A 77 -2.95 -1.01 -22.08
CA GLU A 77 -2.71 -1.65 -20.79
C GLU A 77 -1.35 -2.35 -20.76
N ILE A 78 -0.94 -2.98 -21.87
CA ILE A 78 0.39 -3.58 -22.01
C ILE A 78 1.48 -2.50 -21.92
N GLU A 79 1.33 -1.39 -22.63
CA GLU A 79 2.26 -0.26 -22.55
C GLU A 79 2.33 0.33 -21.13
N ALA A 80 1.20 0.41 -20.42
CA ALA A 80 1.16 0.85 -19.03
C ALA A 80 1.91 -0.13 -18.09
N ILE A 81 1.76 -1.44 -18.29
CA ILE A 81 2.49 -2.47 -17.52
C ILE A 81 4.00 -2.38 -17.80
N GLU A 82 4.40 -2.21 -19.06
CA GLU A 82 5.81 -2.03 -19.44
C GLU A 82 6.40 -0.74 -18.85
N LEU A 83 5.62 0.35 -18.84
CA LEU A 83 6.00 1.61 -18.19
C LEU A 83 6.26 1.39 -16.69
N MET A 84 5.33 0.77 -15.97
CA MET A 84 5.49 0.44 -14.54
C MET A 84 6.75 -0.39 -14.28
N ALA A 85 7.01 -1.40 -15.11
CA ALA A 85 8.20 -2.25 -15.00
C ALA A 85 9.48 -1.43 -15.18
N ASN A 86 9.52 -0.54 -16.18
CA ASN A 86 10.65 0.34 -16.42
C ASN A 86 10.87 1.35 -15.29
N LEU A 87 9.81 2.02 -14.83
CA LEU A 87 9.86 2.95 -13.70
C LEU A 87 10.39 2.27 -12.44
N SER A 88 9.91 1.07 -12.15
CA SER A 88 10.36 0.27 -10.99
C SER A 88 11.83 -0.13 -11.08
N LYS A 89 12.28 -0.56 -12.27
CA LYS A 89 13.64 -1.02 -12.51
C LYS A 89 14.66 0.11 -12.45
N TYR A 90 14.35 1.25 -13.10
CA TYR A 90 15.28 2.38 -13.23
C TYR A 90 15.13 3.43 -12.12
N GLY A 91 14.05 3.38 -11.34
CA GLY A 91 13.87 4.14 -10.11
C GLY A 91 14.38 3.37 -8.89
N PHE A 92 13.45 2.75 -8.15
CA PHE A 92 13.74 2.12 -6.86
C PHE A 92 14.79 1.02 -6.91
N GLU A 93 14.68 0.06 -7.84
CA GLU A 93 15.61 -1.07 -7.89
C GLU A 93 17.04 -0.64 -8.19
N LYS A 94 17.21 0.26 -9.17
CA LYS A 94 18.51 0.82 -9.50
C LYS A 94 19.11 1.56 -8.32
N LEU A 95 18.36 2.43 -7.65
CA LEU A 95 18.85 3.17 -6.49
C LEU A 95 19.33 2.22 -5.37
N MET A 96 18.53 1.22 -5.03
CA MET A 96 18.85 0.24 -3.99
C MET A 96 20.13 -0.53 -4.33
N LYS A 97 20.29 -0.96 -5.58
CA LYS A 97 21.47 -1.71 -6.06
C LYS A 97 22.73 -0.86 -6.12
N ASP A 98 22.65 0.32 -6.71
CA ASP A 98 23.82 1.21 -6.88
C ASP A 98 24.42 1.64 -5.54
N ASN A 99 23.57 1.79 -4.51
CA ASN A 99 23.97 2.21 -3.18
C ASN A 99 24.14 1.05 -2.18
N ASN A 100 24.01 -0.21 -2.63
CA ASN A 100 24.09 -1.42 -1.80
C ASN A 100 23.20 -1.34 -0.53
N LEU A 101 21.94 -0.94 -0.70
CA LEU A 101 21.00 -0.75 0.41
C LEU A 101 20.25 -2.04 0.75
N ASP A 102 20.11 -2.35 2.04
CA ASP A 102 19.35 -3.50 2.51
C ASP A 102 17.84 -3.25 2.57
N ALA A 103 17.44 -2.01 2.91
CA ALA A 103 16.04 -1.59 2.98
C ALA A 103 15.92 -0.07 2.84
N MET A 104 14.78 0.36 2.30
CA MET A 104 14.28 1.73 2.40
C MET A 104 13.31 1.82 3.59
N VAL A 105 13.22 2.99 4.21
CA VAL A 105 12.23 3.28 5.25
C VAL A 105 11.42 4.53 4.89
N THR A 106 10.10 4.49 5.12
CA THR A 106 9.20 5.64 4.95
C THR A 106 8.17 5.71 6.08
N LEU A 107 7.55 6.87 6.27
CA LEU A 107 6.38 7.01 7.15
C LEU A 107 5.13 6.43 6.45
N GLY A 108 4.33 5.68 7.22
CA GLY A 108 3.04 5.15 6.76
C GLY A 108 3.11 4.43 5.43
N SER A 109 2.19 4.74 4.52
CA SER A 109 2.08 4.13 3.19
C SER A 109 2.77 4.94 2.08
N GLY A 110 3.67 5.87 2.42
CA GLY A 110 4.21 6.84 1.44
C GLY A 110 4.92 6.23 0.22
N ALA A 111 5.33 4.97 0.28
CA ALA A 111 5.96 4.24 -0.81
C ALA A 111 5.11 3.10 -1.38
N SER A 112 3.82 3.01 -1.03
CA SER A 112 2.99 1.86 -1.37
C SER A 112 2.90 1.63 -2.88
N THR A 113 2.62 2.68 -3.66
CA THR A 113 2.54 2.57 -5.12
C THR A 113 3.88 2.12 -5.69
N MET A 114 4.99 2.78 -5.35
CA MET A 114 6.32 2.42 -5.82
C MET A 114 6.68 0.96 -5.55
N LEU A 115 6.40 0.47 -4.35
CA LEU A 115 6.68 -0.92 -3.99
C LEU A 115 5.71 -1.88 -4.69
N ALA A 116 4.43 -1.52 -4.83
CA ALA A 116 3.41 -2.34 -5.47
C ALA A 116 3.66 -2.53 -6.97
N ILE A 117 3.89 -1.45 -7.73
CA ILE A 117 4.12 -1.53 -9.19
C ILE A 117 5.38 -2.33 -9.52
N GLY A 118 6.36 -2.32 -8.61
CA GLY A 118 7.57 -3.10 -8.74
C GLY A 118 7.45 -4.54 -8.24
N GLY A 119 6.40 -4.87 -7.48
CA GLY A 119 6.24 -6.15 -6.79
C GLY A 119 7.31 -6.37 -5.73
N TYR A 120 7.66 -5.32 -4.98
CA TYR A 120 8.67 -5.32 -3.93
C TYR A 120 8.06 -5.56 -2.55
N PRO A 121 8.72 -6.33 -1.66
CA PRO A 121 8.20 -6.59 -0.33
C PRO A 121 8.25 -5.34 0.56
N ALA A 122 7.23 -5.20 1.42
CA ALA A 122 7.13 -4.15 2.41
C ALA A 122 6.60 -4.68 3.74
N ILE A 123 7.12 -4.17 4.86
CA ILE A 123 6.62 -4.45 6.21
C ILE A 123 6.43 -3.14 6.97
N THR A 124 5.21 -2.88 7.43
CA THR A 124 4.90 -1.73 8.30
C THR A 124 4.89 -2.16 9.76
N VAL A 125 5.62 -1.44 10.60
CA VAL A 125 5.66 -1.65 12.06
C VAL A 125 5.22 -0.39 12.80
N PRO A 126 4.54 -0.51 13.97
CA PRO A 126 4.17 0.62 14.80
C PRO A 126 5.39 1.46 15.21
N ALA A 127 5.30 2.77 15.05
CA ALA A 127 6.40 3.69 15.31
C ALA A 127 6.08 4.80 16.32
N GLY A 128 4.81 4.94 16.70
CA GLY A 128 4.40 5.86 17.75
C GLY A 128 2.96 6.32 17.58
N TYR A 129 2.67 7.43 18.27
CA TYR A 129 1.37 8.08 18.28
C TYR A 129 1.55 9.59 18.17
N GLU A 130 0.67 10.26 17.43
CA GLU A 130 0.55 11.71 17.44
C GLU A 130 0.00 12.21 18.80
N SER A 131 0.04 13.53 19.01
CA SER A 131 -0.44 14.17 20.24
C SER A 131 -1.94 13.92 20.53
N ASN A 132 -2.73 13.68 19.48
CA ASN A 132 -4.15 13.33 19.55
C ASN A 132 -4.40 11.82 19.81
N GLY A 133 -3.35 11.00 19.90
CA GLY A 133 -3.45 9.55 20.06
C GLY A 133 -3.61 8.75 18.77
N MET A 134 -3.50 9.37 17.59
CA MET A 134 -3.51 8.68 16.30
C MET A 134 -2.23 7.85 16.14
N PRO A 135 -2.31 6.51 15.93
CA PRO A 135 -1.12 5.70 15.70
C PRO A 135 -0.51 6.01 14.33
N PHE A 136 0.81 6.00 14.25
CA PHE A 136 1.54 5.97 12.99
C PHE A 136 2.57 4.84 12.97
N GLY A 137 2.83 4.33 11.78
CA GLY A 137 3.84 3.30 11.53
C GLY A 137 4.95 3.82 10.63
N ILE A 138 6.05 3.08 10.60
CA ILE A 138 7.05 3.18 9.54
C ILE A 138 7.01 1.91 8.70
N SER A 139 7.25 2.06 7.41
CA SER A 139 7.29 0.95 6.45
C SER A 139 8.70 0.75 5.95
N PHE A 140 9.19 -0.47 6.07
CA PHE A 140 10.43 -0.93 5.46
C PHE A 140 10.11 -1.57 4.11
N GLY A 141 10.79 -1.15 3.05
CA GLY A 141 10.69 -1.74 1.70
C GLY A 141 12.02 -2.35 1.27
N GLY A 142 11.98 -3.49 0.58
CA GLY A 142 13.18 -4.20 0.12
C GLY A 142 13.09 -4.59 -1.36
N LEU A 143 14.13 -5.23 -1.90
CA LEU A 143 14.08 -5.80 -3.24
C LEU A 143 13.38 -7.16 -3.24
N LYS A 144 13.01 -7.67 -4.42
CA LYS A 144 12.42 -9.02 -4.54
C LYS A 144 13.35 -10.08 -3.93
N GLY A 145 12.80 -10.98 -3.12
CA GLY A 145 13.57 -12.03 -2.46
C GLY A 145 14.27 -11.61 -1.17
N THR A 146 14.14 -10.34 -0.74
CA THR A 146 14.73 -9.86 0.52
C THR A 146 13.77 -9.94 1.71
N GLU A 147 12.64 -10.66 1.59
CA GLU A 147 11.65 -10.82 2.66
C GLU A 147 12.27 -11.30 3.98
N PRO A 148 13.19 -12.31 4.02
CA PRO A 148 13.81 -12.73 5.27
C PRO A 148 14.61 -11.60 5.93
N LYS A 149 15.39 -10.85 5.15
CA LYS A 149 16.16 -9.69 5.64
C LYS A 149 15.23 -8.58 6.15
N LEU A 150 14.14 -8.33 5.43
CA LEU A 150 13.17 -7.32 5.80
C LEU A 150 12.45 -7.66 7.12
N ILE A 151 12.17 -8.94 7.36
CA ILE A 151 11.66 -9.44 8.65
C ILE A 151 12.68 -9.21 9.76
N GLU A 152 13.96 -9.53 9.56
CA GLU A 152 15.02 -9.28 10.55
C GLU A 152 15.10 -7.79 10.92
N ILE A 153 15.11 -6.90 9.92
CA ILE A 153 15.17 -5.44 10.11
C ILE A 153 13.95 -4.95 10.88
N SER A 154 12.75 -5.35 10.44
CA SER A 154 11.48 -4.91 11.03
C SER A 154 11.33 -5.41 12.46
N TYR A 155 11.73 -6.66 12.73
CA TYR A 155 11.74 -7.24 14.06
C TYR A 155 12.74 -6.55 14.98
N ALA A 156 13.95 -6.27 14.51
CA ALA A 156 14.94 -5.53 15.28
C ALA A 156 14.43 -4.12 15.66
N PHE A 157 13.75 -3.43 14.73
CA PHE A 157 13.09 -2.16 15.02
C PHE A 157 11.98 -2.32 16.07
N GLU A 158 11.03 -3.24 15.85
CA GLU A 158 9.91 -3.47 16.76
C GLU A 158 10.39 -3.78 18.18
N GLN A 159 11.38 -4.66 18.32
CA GLN A 159 11.93 -5.04 19.62
C GLN A 159 12.71 -3.93 20.29
N ALA A 160 13.32 -3.05 19.50
CA ALA A 160 14.05 -1.89 19.98
C ALA A 160 13.14 -0.81 20.55
N THR A 161 11.99 -0.58 19.92
CA THR A 161 11.13 0.57 20.20
C THR A 161 9.91 0.18 21.04
N ARG A 162 9.31 -0.99 20.78
CA ARG A 162 8.10 -1.52 21.44
C ARG A 162 6.96 -0.50 21.52
N GLU A 163 6.79 0.30 20.47
CA GLU A 163 5.87 1.44 20.46
C GLU A 163 4.40 1.03 20.52
N ARG A 164 4.06 -0.20 20.10
CA ARG A 164 2.67 -0.66 20.03
C ARG A 164 2.01 -0.67 21.41
N ARG A 165 0.89 0.04 21.55
CA ARG A 165 0.01 0.01 22.72
C ARG A 165 -1.36 -0.57 22.34
N PRO A 166 -1.96 -1.44 23.17
CA PRO A 166 -3.35 -1.82 22.98
C PRO A 166 -4.27 -0.58 22.98
N PRO A 167 -5.30 -0.51 22.11
CA PRO A 167 -6.23 0.61 22.13
C PRO A 167 -6.99 0.64 23.46
N SER A 168 -7.18 1.83 24.01
CA SER A 168 -8.06 2.02 25.16
C SER A 168 -9.51 2.04 24.67
N PHE A 169 -10.27 1.00 24.94
CA PHE A 169 -11.72 1.09 24.85
C PHE A 169 -12.21 1.89 26.05
N SER A 170 -12.58 3.15 25.86
CA SER A 170 -13.52 3.80 26.77
C SER A 170 -14.69 2.85 26.94
N LYS A 171 -15.12 2.56 28.19
CA LYS A 171 -16.24 1.65 28.48
C LYS A 171 -17.30 1.85 27.41
N CYS A 172 -17.65 0.78 26.69
CA CYS A 172 -18.78 0.78 25.78
C CYS A 172 -19.98 1.25 26.60
N ASN A 173 -20.30 2.55 26.53
CA ASN A 173 -21.61 3.01 26.89
C ASN A 173 -22.50 2.20 25.97
N LYS A 174 -23.34 1.34 26.55
CA LYS A 174 -24.35 0.61 25.80
C LYS A 174 -25.14 1.65 25.02
N ILE A 175 -24.76 1.90 23.77
CA ILE A 175 -25.60 2.60 22.84
C ILE A 175 -26.75 1.62 22.69
N ASN A 176 -27.92 1.97 23.23
CA ASN A 176 -29.15 1.25 22.98
C ASN A 176 -29.45 1.37 21.48
N HIS A 177 -28.76 0.59 20.67
CA HIS A 177 -29.16 0.37 19.30
C HIS A 177 -30.50 -0.36 19.37
N PRO A 178 -31.58 0.18 18.79
CA PRO A 178 -32.79 -0.60 18.61
C PRO A 178 -32.42 -1.88 17.84
N PRO A 179 -33.01 -3.03 18.17
CA PRO A 179 -32.71 -4.27 17.49
C PRO A 179 -32.90 -4.10 15.98
N PHE A 180 -31.94 -4.60 15.19
CA PHE A 180 -32.09 -4.71 13.75
C PHE A 180 -33.41 -5.42 13.46
N LYS A 181 -34.38 -4.68 12.92
CA LYS A 181 -35.58 -5.31 12.37
C LYS A 181 -35.17 -5.98 11.08
N SER A 182 -35.01 -7.29 11.14
CA SER A 182 -35.00 -8.16 9.97
C SER A 182 -36.36 -8.04 9.29
N SER A 183 -36.45 -7.22 8.25
CA SER A 183 -37.58 -7.27 7.31
C SER A 183 -37.28 -8.40 6.33
N ILE A 184 -37.79 -9.59 6.65
CA ILE A 184 -37.99 -10.68 5.69
C ILE A 184 -39.41 -10.52 5.14
#